data_AF-A0A183TY33-F1
#
_entry.id   AF-A0A183TY33-F1
#
_cell.length_a   1.000
_cell.length_b   1.000
_cell.length_c   1.000
_cell.angle_alpha   90.00
_cell.angle_beta   90.00
_cell.angle_gamma   90.00
#
_symmetry.space_group_name_H-M   'P 1'
#
loop_
_entity.id
_entity.type
_entity.pdbx_description
1 polymer ?
#
loop_
_entity_poly.entity_id
_entity_poly.type
_entity_poly.pdbx_seq_one_letter_code
_entity_poly.pdbx_strand_id
1 'polypeptide(L)'
;MRLLVAIVLAAAAVQQLDAQRSQFEVDCPRLCSCNKTTIQCLAAHAQRSTVFLRMRPEAYPDLDTLIVTGASLGDLSGSNLFGERVIHRSLSLVNLSTNAISAFDSATFEALAVVEYFYLNDNAVMRVGEDPFR
;
A
#
# COMPACT_ATOMS: atom_id res chain seq x y z
N MET A 1 0.59 -15.30 -71.23
CA MET A 1 0.78 -16.15 -70.04
C MET A 1 2.02 -15.70 -69.27
N ARG A 2 1.90 -14.73 -68.35
CA ARG A 2 2.76 -14.58 -67.17
C ARG A 2 1.95 -13.88 -66.09
N LEU A 3 1.94 -14.54 -64.93
CA LEU A 3 1.11 -14.32 -63.74
C LEU A 3 1.37 -12.96 -63.10
N LEU A 4 0.28 -12.34 -62.63
CA LEU A 4 0.28 -11.35 -61.56
C LEU A 4 0.78 -12.01 -60.27
N VAL A 5 1.79 -11.42 -59.62
CA VAL A 5 2.10 -11.70 -58.22
C VAL A 5 2.15 -10.35 -57.52
N ALA A 6 1.01 -9.93 -56.98
CA ALA A 6 0.93 -8.84 -56.03
C ALA A 6 1.47 -9.34 -54.70
N ILE A 7 2.69 -8.91 -54.33
CA ILE A 7 3.26 -9.17 -53.01
C ILE A 7 2.57 -8.21 -52.05
N VAL A 8 1.56 -8.71 -51.34
CA VAL A 8 0.97 -8.03 -50.19
C VAL A 8 1.99 -8.11 -49.05
N LEU A 9 2.77 -7.05 -48.87
CA LEU A 9 3.55 -6.85 -47.65
C LEU A 9 2.57 -6.57 -46.52
N ALA A 10 2.19 -7.61 -45.79
CA ALA A 10 1.55 -7.46 -44.50
C ALA A 10 2.55 -6.79 -43.56
N ALA A 11 2.42 -5.46 -43.40
CA ALA A 11 3.04 -4.76 -42.30
C ALA A 11 2.40 -5.31 -41.01
N ALA A 12 3.07 -6.28 -40.40
CA ALA A 12 2.78 -6.67 -39.03
C ALA A 12 3.04 -5.41 -38.18
N ALA A 13 1.96 -4.72 -37.82
CA ALA A 13 1.98 -3.72 -36.78
C ALA A 13 2.37 -4.46 -35.49
N VAL A 14 3.67 -4.50 -35.22
CA VAL A 14 4.19 -4.81 -33.89
C VAL A 14 3.76 -3.62 -33.03
N GLN A 15 2.55 -3.68 -32.50
CA GLN A 15 2.13 -2.79 -31.44
C GLN A 15 3.02 -3.11 -30.25
N GLN A 16 4.11 -2.34 -30.10
CA GLN A 16 4.76 -2.17 -28.81
C GLN A 16 3.68 -1.61 -27.88
N LEU A 17 3.02 -2.50 -27.13
CA LEU A 17 2.38 -2.12 -25.88
C LEU A 17 3.52 -1.76 -24.94
N ASP A 18 4.01 -0.52 -25.04
CA ASP A 18 4.54 0.16 -23.87
C ASP A 18 3.33 0.30 -22.93
N ALA A 19 3.10 -0.74 -22.14
CA ALA A 19 2.20 -0.68 -20.99
C ALA A 19 2.86 0.30 -20.01
N GLN A 20 2.63 1.59 -20.25
CA GLN A 20 3.14 2.66 -19.42
C GLN A 20 2.58 2.43 -18.02
N ARG A 21 3.48 2.11 -17.08
CA ARG A 21 3.10 1.84 -15.69
C ARG A 21 2.32 3.01 -15.13
N SER A 22 1.27 2.71 -14.38
CA SER A 22 0.51 3.76 -13.69
C SER A 22 1.39 4.43 -12.62
N GLN A 23 1.10 5.67 -12.26
CA GLN A 23 1.80 6.37 -11.16
C GLN A 23 1.81 5.53 -9.87
N PHE A 24 0.69 4.85 -9.58
CA PHE A 24 0.56 3.97 -8.43
C PHE A 24 1.51 2.77 -8.49
N GLU A 25 1.79 2.23 -9.67
CA GLU A 25 2.79 1.16 -9.83
C GLU A 25 4.23 1.67 -9.67
N VAL A 26 4.48 2.95 -9.97
CA VAL A 26 5.79 3.60 -9.81
C VAL A 26 6.06 3.92 -8.33
N ASP A 27 5.07 4.46 -7.63
CA ASP A 27 5.18 4.81 -6.20
C ASP A 27 5.00 3.60 -5.27
N CYS A 28 4.62 2.44 -5.81
CA CYS A 28 4.36 1.24 -5.04
C CYS A 28 5.58 0.81 -4.22
N PRO A 29 5.46 0.64 -2.89
CA PRO A 29 6.54 0.13 -2.08
C PRO A 29 7.00 -1.25 -2.57
N ARG A 30 8.29 -1.55 -2.40
CA ARG A 30 8.86 -2.85 -2.80
C ARG A 30 8.08 -3.98 -2.14
N LEU A 31 7.92 -5.10 -2.84
CA LEU A 31 7.21 -6.29 -2.35
C LEU A 31 5.72 -6.04 -2.02
N CYS A 32 5.15 -4.96 -2.56
CA CYS A 32 3.72 -4.71 -2.48
C CYS A 32 3.09 -4.77 -3.87
N SER A 33 1.79 -5.04 -3.90
CA SER A 33 0.90 -4.84 -5.04
C SER A 33 0.06 -3.61 -4.75
N CYS A 34 0.08 -2.64 -5.67
CA CYS A 34 -0.60 -1.38 -5.50
C CYS A 34 -1.45 -1.07 -6.72
N ASN A 35 -2.62 -0.50 -6.47
CA ASN A 35 -3.42 0.20 -7.45
C ASN A 35 -3.93 1.51 -6.83
N LYS A 36 -4.88 2.15 -7.49
CA LYS A 36 -5.44 3.43 -7.06
C LYS A 36 -6.05 3.40 -5.64
N THR A 37 -6.73 2.32 -5.27
CA THR A 37 -7.55 2.23 -4.04
C THR A 37 -7.04 1.17 -3.06
N THR A 38 -6.09 0.34 -3.47
CA THR A 38 -5.65 -0.82 -2.71
C THR A 38 -4.12 -0.94 -2.69
N ILE A 39 -3.56 -1.13 -1.51
CA ILE A 39 -2.15 -1.47 -1.30
C ILE A 39 -2.08 -2.75 -0.47
N GLN A 40 -1.35 -3.75 -0.98
CA GLN A 40 -1.15 -5.04 -0.32
C GLN A 40 0.32 -5.39 -0.25
N CYS A 41 0.84 -5.52 0.97
CA CYS A 41 2.19 -5.96 1.26
C CYS A 41 2.10 -7.24 2.10
N LEU A 42 2.12 -8.40 1.43
CA LEU A 42 1.99 -9.71 2.07
C LEU A 42 3.37 -10.33 2.32
N ALA A 43 3.52 -11.06 3.42
CA ALA A 43 4.79 -11.69 3.83
C ALA A 43 5.96 -10.69 3.77
N ALA A 44 5.70 -9.46 4.21
CA ALA A 44 6.58 -8.33 4.03
C ALA A 44 7.73 -8.32 5.05
N HIS A 45 8.39 -9.46 5.24
CA HIS A 45 9.39 -9.73 6.29
C HIS A 45 10.59 -8.76 6.31
N ALA A 46 10.76 -7.95 5.26
CA ALA A 46 11.79 -6.91 5.14
C ALA A 46 11.28 -5.47 5.34
N GLN A 47 9.98 -5.27 5.53
CA GLN A 47 9.39 -3.93 5.66
C GLN A 47 9.40 -3.45 7.12
N ARG A 48 9.89 -2.23 7.31
CA ARG A 48 9.84 -1.50 8.59
C ARG A 48 8.63 -0.58 8.63
N SER A 49 8.38 0.05 9.77
CA SER A 49 7.34 1.10 9.92
C SER A 49 7.46 2.23 8.90
N THR A 50 8.64 2.51 8.35
CA THR A 50 8.81 3.56 7.32
C THR A 50 8.17 3.24 5.97
N VAL A 51 7.66 2.03 5.76
CA VAL A 51 7.00 1.63 4.50
C VAL A 51 5.74 2.47 4.23
N PHE A 52 5.03 2.89 5.28
CA PHE A 52 3.79 3.67 5.20
C PHE A 52 4.02 5.09 4.66
N LEU A 53 5.24 5.64 4.74
CA LEU A 53 5.57 6.97 4.23
C LEU A 53 5.40 7.09 2.70
N ARG A 54 5.41 5.97 1.97
CA ARG A 54 5.14 5.94 0.53
C ARG A 54 3.66 5.71 0.19
N MET A 55 2.82 5.46 1.18
CA MET A 55 1.40 5.16 1.02
C MET A 55 0.52 6.36 1.38
N ARG A 56 1.13 7.54 1.53
CA ARG A 56 0.45 8.76 1.97
C ARG A 56 -0.55 9.27 0.94
N PRO A 57 -1.53 10.12 1.35
CA PRO A 57 -2.54 10.66 0.45
C PRO A 57 -2.00 11.45 -0.74
N GLU A 58 -0.78 12.00 -0.66
CA GLU A 58 -0.17 12.70 -1.80
C GLU A 58 0.10 11.76 -2.99
N ALA A 59 0.40 10.48 -2.72
CA ALA A 59 0.59 9.46 -3.75
C ALA A 59 -0.69 8.62 -4.00
N TYR A 60 -1.47 8.38 -2.94
CA TYR A 60 -2.69 7.56 -2.99
C TYR A 60 -3.89 8.31 -2.36
N PRO A 61 -4.45 9.32 -3.06
CA PRO A 61 -5.52 10.15 -2.52
C PRO A 61 -6.84 9.39 -2.29
N ASP A 62 -7.06 8.32 -3.07
CA ASP A 62 -8.27 7.50 -3.04
C ASP A 62 -8.02 6.13 -2.39
N LEU A 63 -6.97 6.00 -1.58
CA LEU A 63 -6.66 4.75 -0.88
C LEU A 63 -7.81 4.38 0.06
N ASP A 64 -8.37 3.20 -0.16
CA ASP A 64 -9.50 2.66 0.59
C ASP A 64 -9.10 1.43 1.42
N THR A 65 -8.25 0.58 0.85
CA THR A 65 -7.85 -0.70 1.44
C THR A 65 -6.33 -0.76 1.59
N LEU A 66 -5.86 -0.93 2.83
CA LEU A 66 -4.45 -1.13 3.14
C LEU A 66 -4.25 -2.44 3.90
N ILE A 67 -3.46 -3.34 3.32
CA ILE A 67 -3.10 -4.62 3.94
C ILE A 67 -1.58 -4.69 4.02
N VAL A 68 -1.03 -4.71 5.22
CA VAL A 68 0.39 -4.96 5.49
C VAL A 68 0.46 -6.08 6.50
N THR A 69 1.02 -7.23 6.11
CA THR A 69 1.11 -8.40 6.99
C THR A 69 2.49 -9.05 6.87
N GLY A 70 2.96 -9.66 7.95
CA GLY A 70 4.29 -10.26 8.00
C GLY A 70 5.45 -9.26 8.03
N ALA A 71 5.18 -7.96 8.22
CA ALA A 71 6.19 -6.92 8.42
C ALA A 71 6.58 -6.85 9.90
N SER A 72 7.86 -6.85 10.24
CA SER A 72 8.30 -6.73 11.64
C SER A 72 8.25 -5.27 12.10
N LEU A 73 7.05 -4.76 12.39
CA LEU A 73 6.80 -3.34 12.65
C LEU A 73 7.29 -2.88 14.03
N GLY A 74 7.25 -3.74 15.05
CA GLY A 74 7.82 -3.48 16.37
C GLY A 74 7.06 -2.41 17.17
N ASP A 75 7.79 -1.51 17.83
CA ASP A 75 7.21 -0.41 18.61
C ASP A 75 6.85 0.77 17.69
N LEU A 76 5.57 1.15 17.71
CA LEU A 76 4.99 2.21 16.89
C LEU A 76 4.57 3.43 17.72
N SER A 77 4.85 3.43 19.03
CA SER A 77 4.49 4.55 19.92
C SER A 77 5.24 5.85 19.57
N GLY A 78 4.57 6.98 19.82
CA GLY A 78 5.12 8.33 19.65
C GLY A 78 5.13 8.85 18.22
N SER A 79 4.62 8.10 17.24
CA SER A 79 4.62 8.54 15.85
C SER A 79 3.45 8.00 15.04
N ASN A 80 2.84 8.86 14.22
CA ASN A 80 1.86 8.46 13.22
C ASN A 80 2.51 7.64 12.11
N LEU A 81 1.90 6.49 11.76
CA LEU A 81 2.41 5.57 10.73
C LEU A 81 2.80 6.26 9.42
N PHE A 82 2.00 7.23 8.98
CA PHE A 82 2.17 7.87 7.67
C PHE A 82 3.01 9.17 7.76
N GLY A 83 3.54 9.48 8.94
CA GLY A 83 4.27 10.70 9.23
C GLY A 83 3.41 11.79 9.85
N GLU A 84 4.05 12.89 10.23
CA GLU A 84 3.40 13.97 10.97
C GLU A 84 2.24 14.61 10.18
N ARG A 85 1.12 14.82 10.88
CA ARG A 85 -0.07 15.54 10.38
C ARG A 85 -0.73 14.92 9.14
N VAL A 86 -0.57 13.61 8.93
CA VAL A 86 -1.20 12.88 7.83
C VAL A 86 -2.53 12.28 8.26
N ILE A 87 -3.57 12.48 7.44
CA ILE A 87 -4.91 11.91 7.61
C ILE A 87 -5.38 11.30 6.29
N HIS A 88 -5.77 10.03 6.30
CA HIS A 88 -6.47 9.42 5.17
C HIS A 88 -7.98 9.68 5.29
N ARG A 89 -8.57 10.21 4.21
CA ARG A 89 -10.00 10.58 4.19
C ARG A 89 -10.92 9.51 3.61
N SER A 90 -10.35 8.47 3.01
CA SER A 90 -11.09 7.43 2.30
C SER A 90 -10.70 6.02 2.74
N LEU A 91 -9.73 5.88 3.65
CA LEU A 91 -9.18 4.59 4.06
C LEU A 91 -10.15 3.91 5.03
N SER A 92 -10.92 2.95 4.52
CA SER A 92 -11.98 2.25 5.26
C SER A 92 -11.49 0.94 5.89
N LEU A 93 -10.53 0.28 5.27
CA LEU A 93 -10.00 -1.01 5.74
C LEU A 93 -8.48 -0.95 5.94
N VAL A 94 -8.06 -1.27 7.16
CA VAL A 94 -6.66 -1.43 7.53
C VAL A 94 -6.45 -2.80 8.15
N ASN A 95 -5.56 -3.60 7.55
CA ASN A 95 -5.11 -4.85 8.11
C ASN A 95 -3.61 -4.79 8.42
N LEU A 96 -3.29 -4.79 9.71
CA LEU A 96 -1.93 -4.82 10.27
C LEU A 96 -1.70 -6.10 11.09
N SER A 97 -2.41 -7.18 10.79
CA SER A 97 -2.23 -8.46 11.47
C SER A 97 -0.86 -9.08 11.20
N THR A 98 -0.39 -9.93 12.12
CA THR A 98 0.88 -10.68 11.95
C THR A 98 2.09 -9.78 11.69
N ASN A 99 2.23 -8.68 12.44
CA ASN A 99 3.30 -7.70 12.21
C ASN A 99 4.26 -7.50 13.40
N ALA A 100 4.18 -8.35 14.42
CA ALA A 100 4.97 -8.22 15.65
C ALA A 100 4.92 -6.80 16.26
N ILE A 101 3.77 -6.11 16.13
CA ILE A 101 3.57 -4.81 16.78
C ILE A 101 3.63 -5.04 18.29
N SER A 102 4.56 -4.37 18.96
CA SER A 102 4.77 -4.52 20.40
C SER A 102 4.14 -3.41 21.22
N ALA A 103 3.98 -2.21 20.64
CA ALA A 103 3.25 -1.13 21.26
C ALA A 103 2.78 -0.05 20.29
N PHE A 104 1.76 0.71 20.71
CA PHE A 104 1.18 1.86 20.00
C PHE A 104 0.49 2.80 21.00
N ASP A 105 0.20 4.02 20.58
CA ASP A 105 -0.48 5.04 21.39
C ASP A 105 -1.40 5.95 20.54
N SER A 106 -1.91 7.03 21.14
CA SER A 106 -2.81 7.98 20.48
C SER A 106 -2.22 8.64 19.24
N ALA A 107 -0.89 8.71 19.09
CA ALA A 107 -0.25 9.26 17.91
C ALA A 107 -0.20 8.24 16.76
N THR A 108 -0.15 6.94 17.07
CA THR A 108 0.13 5.89 16.08
C THR A 108 -0.87 5.85 14.95
N PHE A 109 -2.17 5.89 15.27
CA PHE A 109 -3.25 5.69 14.31
C PHE A 109 -4.02 6.96 13.95
N GLU A 110 -3.49 8.16 14.24
CA GLU A 110 -4.16 9.44 13.91
C GLU A 110 -4.57 9.54 12.44
N ALA A 111 -3.81 8.93 11.53
CA ALA A 111 -4.13 8.94 10.11
C ALA A 111 -5.39 8.15 9.73
N LEU A 112 -5.89 7.28 10.62
CA LEU A 112 -6.94 6.30 10.38
C LEU A 112 -8.34 6.82 10.77
N ALA A 113 -8.60 8.10 10.53
CA ALA A 113 -9.76 8.84 11.06
C ALA A 113 -11.14 8.34 10.60
N VAL A 114 -11.21 7.54 9.53
CA VAL A 114 -12.46 7.03 8.94
C VAL A 114 -12.46 5.51 8.77
N VAL A 115 -11.53 4.81 9.41
CA VAL A 115 -11.42 3.35 9.28
C VAL A 115 -12.63 2.67 9.91
N GLU A 116 -13.26 1.79 9.14
CA GLU A 116 -14.41 0.99 9.55
C GLU A 116 -13.98 -0.43 9.98
N TYR A 117 -12.95 -0.97 9.33
CA TYR A 117 -12.43 -2.31 9.60
C TYR A 117 -10.94 -2.26 9.93
N PHE A 118 -10.60 -2.53 11.18
CA PHE A 118 -9.22 -2.50 11.65
C PHE A 118 -8.78 -3.84 12.27
N TYR A 119 -7.83 -4.52 11.61
CA TYR A 119 -7.30 -5.81 12.05
C TYR A 119 -5.90 -5.65 12.65
N LEU A 120 -5.78 -6.00 13.94
CA LEU A 120 -4.53 -5.98 14.72
C LEU A 120 -4.21 -7.35 15.36
N ASN A 121 -4.95 -8.41 15.01
CA ASN A 121 -4.71 -9.76 15.53
C ASN A 121 -3.31 -10.30 15.18
N ASP A 122 -2.85 -11.29 15.94
CA ASP A 122 -1.55 -11.96 15.73
C ASP A 122 -0.34 -11.00 15.81
N ASN A 123 -0.45 -9.97 16.65
CA ASN A 123 0.66 -9.12 17.04
C ASN A 123 1.19 -9.48 18.43
N ALA A 124 2.28 -8.83 18.85
CA ALA A 124 2.96 -9.07 20.12
C ALA A 124 2.73 -7.90 21.10
N VAL A 125 1.51 -7.36 21.13
CA VAL A 125 1.21 -6.11 21.84
C VAL A 125 1.39 -6.31 23.34
N MET A 126 2.33 -5.57 23.92
CA MET A 126 2.61 -5.57 25.36
C MET A 126 2.21 -4.26 26.04
N ARG A 127 2.09 -3.17 25.26
CA ARG A 127 1.77 -1.84 25.77
C ARG A 127 0.86 -1.08 24.81
N VAL A 128 -0.16 -0.46 25.36
CA VAL A 128 -1.10 0.42 24.64
C VAL A 128 -1.17 1.73 25.41
N GLY A 129 -0.94 2.85 24.72
CA GLY A 129 -1.07 4.19 25.30
C GLY A 129 -2.53 4.60 25.50
N GLU A 130 -2.75 5.76 26.12
CA GLU A 130 -4.09 6.32 26.31
C GLU A 130 -4.71 6.73 24.96
N ASP A 131 -6.02 6.53 24.82
CA ASP A 131 -6.83 6.89 23.65
C ASP A 131 -6.20 6.53 22.29
N PRO A 132 -5.81 5.26 22.06
CA PRO A 132 -5.04 4.86 20.88
C PRO A 132 -5.80 4.95 19.55
N PHE A 133 -7.13 5.16 19.59
CA PHE A 133 -8.02 5.19 18.42
C PHE A 133 -8.87 6.47 18.38
N ARG A 134 -8.29 7.59 18.82
CA ARG A 134 -8.97 8.89 18.85
C ARG A 134 -9.44 9.36 17.47
#